data_AF-A7RPL9-F1
#
_entry.id   AF-A7RPL9-F1
#
_cell.length_a   1.000
_cell.length_b   1.000
_cell.length_c   1.000
_cell.angle_alpha   90.00
_cell.angle_beta   90.00
_cell.angle_gamma   90.00
#
_symmetry.space_group_name_H-M   'P 1'
#
loop_
_entity.id
_entity.type
_entity.pdbx_description
1 polymer ?
#
loop_
_entity_poly.entity_id
_entity_poly.type
_entity_poly.pdbx_seq_one_letter_code
_entity_poly.pdbx_strand_id
1 'polypeptide(L)'
;MATPLCLPDTCRWNEDTNECSIIQGIPRSSIHLIENSLRRLRAIRGPVCVVSVTGPCRKGKSFILAKSFTEKEVFPLGDELDPKTMGLWLWVVPKQFRDDKGQPFTVRIQVFAEKATDPEHAQTVFPSFVWLLRDVVLALPRDCSDVTEYFRKRVFTTDGATSRDDVIKCFSSFDAFTLPFPSDDPEVLCNIKEKSDSLNSRFLKGVEKFKRLLHAKLRPNRTPGDQGFLTGEALADMLEEYVSALNAPDAVPSIGRAWDTYIENKGTKTVKEAKNVYTFAMSDLLDGRLPCLTDTITRANEEALSQAEKFFEMETDGIPKKDRWKYAVQLHMAADQKECDWLIANKRATEDACAELYQRLRTKILEPVRLLWRRVEDHEFAYAISCIESAYEELMIEFNKNIHGCRDICQDFAYFRQQELDREMKKEVDWIRKMCFRNDQIMANKLARKDTEDEARRLGMMKLRLDQEMDLKVMEAEMREEQRLLNEELAEMVRREKERGAQDNNYLRRRQDILQRGEQAMRRQLREREKEIEEARKRLEKM
;
A
#
# COMPACT_ATOMS: atom_id res chain seq x y z
N MET A 1 24.59 47.08 -15.35
CA MET A 1 23.75 48.00 -16.15
C MET A 1 22.32 47.92 -15.63
N ALA A 2 21.58 49.03 -15.65
CA ALA A 2 20.13 49.04 -15.40
C ALA A 2 19.38 48.40 -16.59
N THR A 3 18.24 47.79 -16.32
CA THR A 3 17.33 47.25 -17.34
C THR A 3 15.94 47.82 -17.14
N PRO A 4 15.13 48.01 -18.20
CA PRO A 4 13.75 48.39 -18.02
C PRO A 4 13.00 47.28 -17.29
N LEU A 5 12.16 47.68 -16.34
CA LEU A 5 11.27 46.80 -15.58
C LEU A 5 9.87 46.80 -16.18
N CYS A 6 9.38 47.97 -16.55
CA CYS A 6 8.03 48.17 -17.06
C CYS A 6 8.09 49.21 -18.17
N LEU A 7 7.50 48.92 -19.32
CA LEU A 7 7.46 49.82 -20.47
C LEU A 7 6.02 50.03 -20.94
N PRO A 8 5.70 51.16 -21.58
CA PRO A 8 4.48 51.31 -22.36
C PRO A 8 4.41 50.25 -23.47
N ASP A 9 3.20 49.85 -23.85
CA ASP A 9 2.94 49.01 -25.03
C ASP A 9 3.49 49.58 -26.35
N THR A 10 3.72 50.89 -26.41
CA THR A 10 4.38 51.57 -27.55
C THR A 10 5.90 51.40 -27.58
N CYS A 11 6.50 50.68 -26.63
CA CYS A 11 7.94 50.48 -26.55
C CYS A 11 8.30 48.99 -26.63
N ARG A 12 9.40 48.66 -27.32
CA ARG A 12 10.01 47.32 -27.28
C ARG A 12 11.43 47.40 -26.75
N TRP A 13 11.77 46.46 -25.89
CA TRP A 13 13.12 46.29 -25.36
C TRP A 13 13.84 45.16 -26.08
N ASN A 14 15.03 45.44 -26.60
CA ASN A 14 15.95 44.43 -27.12
C ASN A 14 17.07 44.20 -26.10
N GLU A 15 17.16 42.99 -25.58
CA GLU A 15 18.14 42.64 -24.54
C GLU A 15 19.55 42.43 -25.07
N ASP A 16 19.68 41.99 -26.32
CA ASP A 16 20.98 41.75 -26.93
C ASP A 16 21.69 43.07 -27.22
N THR A 17 20.93 44.09 -27.64
CA THR A 17 21.46 45.42 -27.95
C THR A 17 21.38 46.42 -26.78
N ASN A 18 20.60 46.11 -25.73
CA ASN A 18 20.25 47.04 -24.65
C ASN A 18 19.59 48.34 -25.14
N GLU A 19 18.77 48.25 -26.19
CA GLU A 19 18.09 49.39 -26.80
C GLU A 19 16.57 49.31 -26.63
N CYS A 20 15.97 50.48 -26.41
CA CYS A 20 14.52 50.66 -26.36
C CYS A 20 14.05 51.34 -27.64
N SER A 21 13.24 50.65 -28.45
CA SER A 21 12.65 51.22 -29.68
C SER A 21 11.19 51.60 -29.46
N ILE A 22 10.77 52.73 -30.02
CA ILE A 22 9.36 53.18 -30.02
C ILE A 22 8.66 52.63 -31.26
N ILE A 23 7.51 51.99 -31.07
CA ILE A 23 6.63 51.56 -32.16
C ILE A 23 5.80 52.76 -32.60
N GLN A 24 6.02 53.24 -33.82
CA GLN A 24 5.28 54.37 -34.38
C GLN A 24 3.84 53.95 -34.79
N GLY A 25 2.90 54.89 -34.68
CA GLY A 25 1.52 54.72 -35.16
C GLY A 25 0.57 54.00 -34.20
N ILE A 26 1.03 53.59 -33.01
CA ILE A 26 0.18 52.95 -31.99
C ILE A 26 -0.09 53.95 -30.85
N PRO A 27 -1.37 54.23 -30.50
CA PRO A 27 -1.69 55.01 -29.32
C PRO A 27 -1.36 54.20 -28.05
N ARG A 28 -0.78 54.86 -27.05
CA ARG A 28 -0.49 54.23 -25.76
C ARG A 28 -1.79 53.85 -25.06
N SER A 29 -1.94 52.56 -24.76
CA SER A 29 -3.13 52.03 -24.09
C SER A 29 -2.82 51.27 -22.80
N SER A 30 -1.61 50.72 -22.68
CA SER A 30 -1.23 49.85 -21.56
C SER A 30 0.26 49.92 -21.22
N ILE A 31 0.65 49.24 -20.14
CA ILE A 31 2.05 49.02 -19.74
C ILE A 31 2.31 47.52 -19.55
N HIS A 32 3.54 47.07 -19.76
CA HIS A 32 3.92 45.66 -19.60
C HIS A 32 5.25 45.53 -18.87
N LEU A 33 5.40 44.43 -18.12
CA LEU A 33 6.64 44.10 -17.42
C LEU A 33 7.64 43.43 -18.38
N ILE A 34 8.92 43.69 -18.13
CA ILE A 34 10.03 43.03 -18.82
C ILE A 34 10.40 41.78 -18.03
N GLU A 35 10.11 40.64 -18.62
CA GLU A 35 10.19 39.32 -17.96
C GLU A 35 11.58 39.04 -17.38
N ASN A 36 12.67 39.35 -18.07
CA ASN A 36 14.01 39.10 -17.51
C ASN A 36 14.37 40.02 -16.35
N SER A 37 13.89 41.26 -16.34
CA SER A 37 14.02 42.14 -15.17
C SER A 37 13.22 41.59 -13.98
N LEU A 38 12.05 41.00 -14.27
CA LEU A 38 11.21 40.37 -13.26
C LEU A 38 11.84 39.09 -12.68
N ARG A 39 12.44 38.24 -13.53
CA ARG A 39 13.21 37.05 -13.10
C ARG A 39 14.39 37.42 -12.20
N ARG A 40 15.16 38.45 -12.59
CA ARG A 40 16.26 38.98 -11.76
C ARG A 40 15.77 39.45 -10.39
N LEU A 41 14.57 40.03 -10.34
CA LEU A 41 13.95 40.45 -9.10
C LEU A 41 13.51 39.25 -8.26
N ARG A 42 12.85 38.25 -8.87
CA ARG A 42 12.42 37.00 -8.19
C ARG A 42 13.58 36.20 -7.60
N ALA A 43 14.76 36.27 -8.21
CA ALA A 43 15.97 35.60 -7.71
C ALA A 43 16.44 36.15 -6.34
N ILE A 44 16.00 37.35 -5.94
CA ILE A 44 16.36 37.95 -4.65
C ILE A 44 15.41 37.41 -3.57
N ARG A 45 15.86 36.37 -2.86
CA ARG A 45 15.09 35.74 -1.76
C ARG A 45 15.07 36.57 -0.47
N GLY A 46 16.07 37.41 -0.25
CA GLY A 46 16.20 38.22 0.97
C GLY A 46 15.45 39.57 0.92
N PRO A 47 15.51 40.34 2.02
CA PRO A 47 14.90 41.66 2.11
C PRO A 47 15.41 42.64 1.03
N VAL A 48 14.49 43.41 0.46
CA VAL A 48 14.80 44.47 -0.52
C VAL A 48 14.55 45.86 0.06
N CYS A 49 15.41 46.81 -0.29
CA CYS A 49 15.24 48.24 -0.05
C CYS A 49 15.04 48.93 -1.39
N VAL A 50 13.93 49.62 -1.59
CA VAL A 50 13.60 50.29 -2.85
C VAL A 50 13.75 51.80 -2.69
N VAL A 51 14.59 52.40 -3.53
CA VAL A 51 14.90 53.82 -3.58
C VAL A 51 14.34 54.40 -4.86
N SER A 52 13.30 55.21 -4.78
CA SER A 52 12.70 55.77 -5.99
C SER A 52 13.14 57.21 -6.27
N VAL A 53 13.39 57.57 -7.53
CA VAL A 53 13.64 58.98 -7.93
C VAL A 53 12.62 59.43 -8.96
N THR A 54 11.85 60.47 -8.68
CA THR A 54 10.86 61.01 -9.63
C THR A 54 11.04 62.51 -9.85
N GLY A 55 10.48 63.03 -10.94
CA GLY A 55 10.51 64.45 -11.27
C GLY A 55 10.59 64.74 -12.78
N PRO A 56 10.61 66.02 -13.16
CA PRO A 56 10.58 66.44 -14.57
C PRO A 56 11.71 65.83 -15.41
N CYS A 57 11.45 65.62 -16.70
CA CYS A 57 12.46 65.19 -17.67
C CYS A 57 13.65 66.14 -17.67
N ARG A 58 14.85 65.61 -17.99
CA ARG A 58 16.08 66.40 -18.19
C ARG A 58 16.60 67.17 -16.96
N LYS A 59 16.16 66.84 -15.74
CA LYS A 59 16.68 67.39 -14.47
C LYS A 59 17.83 66.57 -13.83
N GLY A 60 18.54 65.75 -14.61
CA GLY A 60 19.71 64.99 -14.13
C GLY A 60 19.40 63.90 -13.08
N LYS A 61 18.19 63.33 -13.10
CA LYS A 61 17.74 62.29 -12.16
C LYS A 61 18.68 61.07 -12.13
N SER A 62 18.95 60.50 -13.30
CA SER A 62 19.79 59.32 -13.46
C SER A 62 21.24 59.56 -13.04
N PHE A 63 21.74 60.79 -13.22
CA PHE A 63 23.09 61.20 -12.82
C PHE A 63 23.24 61.18 -11.30
N ILE A 64 22.35 61.86 -10.57
CA ILE A 64 22.42 61.93 -9.10
C ILE A 64 22.28 60.53 -8.51
N LEU A 65 21.32 59.78 -9.04
CA LEU A 65 21.03 58.47 -8.54
C LEU A 65 22.19 57.49 -8.75
N ALA A 66 22.82 57.50 -9.93
CA ALA A 66 24.03 56.71 -10.17
C ALA A 66 25.13 57.12 -9.19
N LYS A 67 25.47 58.42 -9.11
CA LYS A 67 26.52 58.95 -8.23
C LYS A 67 26.29 58.67 -6.73
N SER A 68 25.04 58.58 -6.30
CA SER A 68 24.71 58.22 -4.91
C SER A 68 25.06 56.78 -4.54
N PHE A 69 25.11 55.84 -5.49
CA PHE A 69 25.36 54.42 -5.19
C PHE A 69 26.63 53.85 -5.81
N THR A 70 27.14 54.45 -6.88
CA THR A 70 28.35 54.02 -7.57
C THR A 70 29.01 55.19 -8.32
N GLU A 71 30.29 55.05 -8.62
CA GLU A 71 30.99 56.01 -9.48
C GLU A 71 30.85 55.67 -10.97
N LYS A 72 30.42 54.44 -11.27
CA LYS A 72 30.28 53.87 -12.63
C LYS A 72 28.96 54.27 -13.31
N GLU A 73 28.95 54.23 -14.63
CA GLU A 73 27.72 54.39 -15.41
C GLU A 73 26.76 53.20 -15.22
N VAL A 74 25.50 53.51 -15.00
CA VAL A 74 24.45 52.52 -14.70
C VAL A 74 23.22 52.71 -15.57
N PHE A 75 22.82 53.97 -15.78
CA PHE A 75 21.65 54.37 -16.54
C PHE A 75 22.09 55.12 -17.80
N PRO A 76 21.42 54.94 -18.95
CA PRO A 76 21.69 55.73 -20.14
C PRO A 76 21.39 57.21 -19.86
N LEU A 77 22.37 58.07 -20.12
CA LEU A 77 22.28 59.52 -19.97
C LEU A 77 22.15 60.17 -21.35
N GLY A 78 21.50 61.33 -21.39
CA GLY A 78 21.28 62.03 -22.64
C GLY A 78 21.52 63.51 -22.62
N ASP A 79 21.65 64.00 -23.85
CA ASP A 79 22.17 65.28 -24.29
C ASP A 79 21.21 66.00 -25.26
N GLU A 80 20.41 65.24 -26.03
CA GLU A 80 19.34 65.80 -26.89
C GLU A 80 18.06 66.15 -26.10
N LEU A 81 17.02 66.73 -26.71
CA LEU A 81 15.77 67.09 -26.00
C LEU A 81 14.81 65.90 -25.78
N ASP A 82 14.97 64.78 -26.49
CA ASP A 82 14.05 63.63 -26.46
C ASP A 82 14.10 62.81 -25.16
N PRO A 83 13.01 62.24 -24.62
CA PRO A 83 13.08 61.48 -23.36
C PRO A 83 13.93 60.19 -23.47
N LYS A 84 15.11 60.11 -22.80
CA LYS A 84 15.95 58.88 -22.80
C LYS A 84 15.49 57.76 -21.87
N THR A 85 14.60 58.02 -20.92
CA THR A 85 14.12 57.02 -19.94
C THR A 85 12.62 56.90 -20.06
N MET A 86 12.15 55.91 -20.83
CA MET A 86 10.73 55.57 -20.95
C MET A 86 10.40 54.43 -19.98
N GLY A 87 9.26 54.54 -19.28
CA GLY A 87 8.80 53.52 -18.32
C GLY A 87 9.57 53.47 -17.00
N LEU A 88 9.43 52.36 -16.27
CA LEU A 88 10.11 52.08 -15.00
C LEU A 88 11.41 51.34 -15.28
N TRP A 89 12.51 51.81 -14.72
CA TRP A 89 13.82 51.15 -14.82
C TRP A 89 14.20 50.51 -13.50
N LEU A 90 14.85 49.35 -13.59
CA LEU A 90 15.36 48.59 -12.46
C LEU A 90 16.89 48.54 -12.53
N TRP A 91 17.51 48.92 -11.42
CA TRP A 91 18.90 48.57 -11.16
C TRP A 91 19.01 47.88 -9.80
N VAL A 92 19.58 46.68 -9.81
CA VAL A 92 19.96 45.94 -8.60
C VAL A 92 21.39 46.35 -8.26
N VAL A 93 21.56 47.03 -7.13
CA VAL A 93 22.88 47.47 -6.69
C VAL A 93 23.70 46.24 -6.29
N PRO A 94 24.89 45.99 -6.89
CA PRO A 94 25.67 44.79 -6.61
C PRO A 94 26.20 44.70 -5.17
N LYS A 95 26.29 45.85 -4.49
CA LYS A 95 26.75 45.97 -3.11
C LYS A 95 25.63 45.57 -2.15
N GLN A 96 25.92 44.65 -1.23
CA GLN A 96 25.04 44.36 -0.10
C GLN A 96 25.15 45.47 0.96
N PHE A 97 24.01 45.98 1.41
CA PHE A 97 23.92 46.93 2.51
C PHE A 97 23.51 46.19 3.78
N ARG A 98 23.80 46.75 4.96
CA ARG A 98 23.42 46.15 6.25
C ARG A 98 22.50 47.10 6.99
N ASP A 99 21.47 46.55 7.63
CA ASP A 99 20.57 47.31 8.50
C ASP A 99 21.25 47.67 9.84
N ASP A 100 20.52 48.39 10.70
CA ASP A 100 20.97 48.79 12.04
C ASP A 100 21.36 47.59 12.94
N LYS A 101 20.96 46.36 12.56
CA LYS A 101 21.22 45.09 13.27
C LYS A 101 22.27 44.23 12.56
N GLY A 102 22.84 44.69 11.45
CA GLY A 102 23.87 43.99 10.68
C GLY A 102 23.35 42.98 9.64
N GLN A 103 22.03 42.87 9.41
CA GLN A 103 21.45 41.96 8.41
C GLN A 103 21.59 42.51 6.98
N PRO A 104 22.01 41.69 6.00
CA PRO A 104 22.21 42.15 4.63
C PRO A 104 20.88 42.38 3.89
N PHE A 105 20.78 43.47 3.13
CA PHE A 105 19.66 43.77 2.23
C PHE A 105 20.14 44.33 0.89
N THR A 106 19.31 44.18 -0.14
CA THR A 106 19.63 44.63 -1.51
C THR A 106 18.94 45.96 -1.80
N VAL A 107 19.70 46.97 -2.20
CA VAL A 107 19.14 48.25 -2.64
C VAL A 107 18.76 48.19 -4.12
N ARG A 108 17.54 48.61 -4.40
CA ARG A 108 16.90 48.67 -5.70
C ARG A 108 16.52 50.11 -5.98
N ILE A 109 16.52 50.54 -7.25
CA ILE A 109 15.98 51.84 -7.61
C ILE A 109 14.76 51.77 -8.55
N GLN A 110 13.73 52.60 -8.32
CA GLN A 110 12.52 52.77 -9.14
C GLN A 110 12.16 54.27 -9.41
N VAL A 111 11.13 54.62 -10.19
CA VAL A 111 10.75 56.02 -10.55
C VAL A 111 9.22 56.10 -10.76
N PHE A 112 8.44 56.94 -10.06
CA PHE A 112 6.95 56.84 -10.08
C PHE A 112 6.15 58.15 -10.27
N ALA A 113 4.83 58.02 -10.56
CA ALA A 113 3.77 59.05 -10.51
C ALA A 113 2.48 58.50 -9.84
N GLU A 114 1.74 59.34 -9.09
CA GLU A 114 0.84 59.02 -7.95
C GLU A 114 -0.69 58.86 -8.20
N LYS A 115 -1.37 58.11 -7.30
CA LYS A 115 -2.42 58.53 -6.30
C LYS A 115 -2.93 57.30 -5.49
N ALA A 116 -3.80 57.39 -4.48
CA ALA A 116 -3.59 57.83 -3.09
C ALA A 116 -3.97 56.65 -2.15
N THR A 117 -3.40 56.58 -0.94
CA THR A 117 -3.63 55.53 0.07
C THR A 117 -3.93 56.20 1.42
N ASP A 118 -4.63 55.51 2.32
CA ASP A 118 -4.89 55.96 3.69
C ASP A 118 -3.59 56.35 4.44
N PRO A 119 -3.45 57.57 5.00
CA PRO A 119 -2.18 58.07 5.54
C PRO A 119 -1.57 57.24 6.66
N GLU A 120 -2.36 56.69 7.60
CA GLU A 120 -1.84 55.89 8.72
C GLU A 120 -1.27 54.56 8.23
N HIS A 121 -1.99 53.87 7.34
CA HIS A 121 -1.49 52.63 6.72
C HIS A 121 -0.31 52.91 5.77
N ALA A 122 -0.33 54.04 5.05
CA ALA A 122 0.73 54.46 4.15
C ALA A 122 2.06 54.65 4.89
N GLN A 123 2.09 55.30 6.06
CA GLN A 123 3.34 55.52 6.81
C GLN A 123 4.12 54.23 7.13
N THR A 124 3.42 53.10 7.30
CA THR A 124 4.04 51.81 7.61
C THR A 124 4.73 51.15 6.42
N VAL A 125 4.31 51.49 5.19
CA VAL A 125 4.77 50.83 3.96
C VAL A 125 5.50 51.81 3.02
N PHE A 126 5.22 53.10 3.12
CA PHE A 126 5.76 54.14 2.25
C PHE A 126 7.20 54.51 2.65
N PRO A 127 8.04 54.77 1.65
CA PRO A 127 9.45 55.05 1.88
C PRO A 127 9.67 56.40 2.56
N SER A 128 10.89 56.64 3.01
CA SER A 128 11.35 58.00 3.32
C SER A 128 11.27 58.87 2.08
N PHE A 129 10.70 60.06 2.21
CA PHE A 129 10.59 61.04 1.13
C PHE A 129 11.68 62.11 1.24
N VAL A 130 12.48 62.26 0.18
CA VAL A 130 13.53 63.27 0.09
C VAL A 130 13.22 64.22 -1.06
N TRP A 131 12.92 65.48 -0.74
CA TRP A 131 12.74 66.54 -1.74
C TRP A 131 14.10 67.12 -2.13
N LEU A 132 14.58 66.76 -3.32
CA LEU A 132 15.85 67.28 -3.84
C LEU A 132 15.62 68.51 -4.73
N LEU A 133 15.96 69.70 -4.22
CA LEU A 133 15.93 70.95 -4.97
C LEU A 133 17.24 71.14 -5.71
N ARG A 134 17.16 71.20 -7.04
CA ARG A 134 18.31 71.44 -7.92
C ARG A 134 18.47 72.93 -8.20
N ASP A 135 19.69 73.32 -8.51
CA ASP A 135 20.02 74.60 -9.12
C ASP A 135 19.62 75.80 -8.23
N VAL A 136 19.67 75.60 -6.91
CA VAL A 136 19.21 76.58 -5.92
C VAL A 136 20.27 77.65 -5.70
N VAL A 137 19.88 78.90 -5.96
CA VAL A 137 20.70 80.10 -5.74
C VAL A 137 20.21 80.95 -4.57
N LEU A 138 19.01 80.69 -4.07
CA LEU A 138 18.37 81.46 -3.01
C LEU A 138 18.89 81.04 -1.62
N ALA A 139 19.06 82.01 -0.74
CA ALA A 139 19.44 81.79 0.66
C ALA A 139 18.22 81.41 1.51
N LEU A 140 18.46 80.62 2.56
CA LEU A 140 17.42 80.27 3.53
C LEU A 140 16.99 81.50 4.34
N PRO A 141 15.70 81.62 4.69
CA PRO A 141 15.24 82.60 5.67
C PRO A 141 15.96 82.45 7.02
N ARG A 142 16.16 83.56 7.74
CA ARG A 142 16.96 83.60 8.99
C ARG A 142 16.37 82.78 10.14
N ASP A 143 15.07 82.53 10.10
CA ASP A 143 14.26 81.76 11.05
C ASP A 143 14.22 80.25 10.74
N CYS A 144 14.93 79.79 9.71
CA CYS A 144 15.05 78.39 9.31
C CYS A 144 16.52 77.96 9.39
N SER A 145 16.80 76.93 10.18
CA SER A 145 18.13 76.34 10.33
C SER A 145 18.56 75.51 9.12
N ASP A 146 17.59 74.89 8.44
CA ASP A 146 17.81 74.13 7.20
C ASP A 146 16.60 74.20 6.25
N VAL A 147 16.74 73.55 5.10
CA VAL A 147 15.72 73.50 4.04
C VAL A 147 14.51 72.68 4.47
N THR A 148 14.71 71.63 5.25
CA THR A 148 13.63 70.78 5.76
C THR A 148 12.71 71.58 6.66
N GLU A 149 13.27 72.37 7.55
CA GLU A 149 12.56 73.29 8.43
C GLU A 149 11.83 74.37 7.64
N TYR A 150 12.43 74.92 6.58
CA TYR A 150 11.76 75.84 5.66
C TYR A 150 10.49 75.23 5.05
N PHE A 151 10.57 74.00 4.53
CA PHE A 151 9.41 73.31 3.95
C PHE A 151 8.31 73.10 5.00
N ARG A 152 8.69 72.63 6.21
CA ARG A 152 7.74 72.41 7.31
C ARG A 152 7.08 73.71 7.77
N LYS A 153 7.84 74.81 7.89
CA LYS A 153 7.35 76.10 8.42
C LYS A 153 6.62 76.96 7.39
N ARG A 154 6.89 76.81 6.09
CA ARG A 154 6.39 77.75 5.07
C ARG A 154 5.71 77.13 3.85
N VAL A 155 5.97 75.85 3.57
CA VAL A 155 5.37 75.16 2.41
C VAL A 155 4.16 74.33 2.82
N PHE A 156 4.21 73.71 4.02
CA PHE A 156 3.15 72.82 4.51
C PHE A 156 2.13 73.49 5.42
N THR A 157 2.45 74.66 5.99
CA THR A 157 1.64 75.37 6.99
C THR A 157 0.86 76.58 6.45
N THR A 158 0.79 76.80 5.13
CA THR A 158 0.03 77.95 4.59
C THR A 158 -1.48 77.81 4.83
N ASP A 159 -2.08 78.83 5.47
CA ASP A 159 -3.47 79.01 5.94
C ASP A 159 -4.61 78.91 4.89
N GLY A 160 -4.56 77.97 3.95
CA GLY A 160 -5.61 77.91 2.92
C GLY A 160 -5.78 76.64 2.11
N ALA A 161 -5.02 75.57 2.38
CA ALA A 161 -5.25 74.30 1.70
C ALA A 161 -4.83 73.12 2.58
N THR A 162 -5.82 72.45 3.15
CA THR A 162 -5.72 71.12 3.78
C THR A 162 -4.98 70.09 2.91
N SER A 163 -4.91 70.28 1.59
CA SER A 163 -4.42 69.27 0.65
C SER A 163 -2.91 68.97 0.63
N ARG A 164 -2.01 69.85 1.09
CA ARG A 164 -0.54 69.64 0.88
C ARG A 164 0.15 68.92 2.03
N ASP A 165 -0.31 69.12 3.26
CA ASP A 165 0.21 68.45 4.45
C ASP A 165 -0.17 66.97 4.45
N ASP A 166 -1.33 66.63 3.89
CA ASP A 166 -1.86 65.27 3.82
C ASP A 166 -1.02 64.31 2.98
N VAL A 167 -0.40 64.79 1.89
CA VAL A 167 0.50 63.97 1.05
C VAL A 167 1.78 63.59 1.82
N ILE A 168 2.28 64.50 2.65
CA ILE A 168 3.53 64.29 3.38
C ILE A 168 3.31 63.40 4.60
N LYS A 169 2.13 63.48 5.20
CA LYS A 169 1.67 62.53 6.22
C LYS A 169 1.64 61.09 5.71
N CYS A 170 1.61 60.83 4.40
CA CYS A 170 1.67 59.46 3.88
C CYS A 170 3.09 58.86 3.96
N PHE A 171 4.15 59.65 4.13
CA PHE A 171 5.53 59.16 4.14
C PHE A 171 6.06 59.01 5.57
N SER A 172 6.89 57.99 5.79
CA SER A 172 7.51 57.71 7.10
C SER A 172 8.48 58.79 7.58
N SER A 173 9.08 59.55 6.65
CA SER A 173 9.91 60.71 6.99
C SER A 173 10.00 61.69 5.83
N PHE A 174 10.19 62.97 6.14
CA PHE A 174 10.41 64.03 5.16
C PHE A 174 11.76 64.74 5.41
N ASP A 175 12.59 64.81 4.36
CA ASP A 175 13.82 65.61 4.31
C ASP A 175 13.84 66.45 3.03
N ALA A 176 14.34 67.68 3.12
CA ALA A 176 14.61 68.52 1.94
C ALA A 176 16.11 68.79 1.82
N PHE A 177 16.63 68.72 0.60
CA PHE A 177 18.04 68.91 0.32
C PHE A 177 18.23 69.79 -0.91
N THR A 178 19.23 70.68 -0.88
CA THR A 178 19.54 71.58 -2.00
C THR A 178 20.87 71.23 -2.64
N LEU A 179 20.91 71.29 -3.97
CA LEU A 179 22.13 71.22 -4.75
C LEU A 179 22.28 72.51 -5.57
N PRO A 180 23.49 73.11 -5.60
CA PRO A 180 23.77 74.24 -6.48
C PRO A 180 23.88 73.79 -7.94
N PHE A 181 24.04 74.76 -8.85
CA PHE A 181 24.30 74.46 -10.26
C PHE A 181 25.60 73.62 -10.43
N PRO A 182 25.59 72.59 -11.30
CA PRO A 182 26.78 71.75 -11.54
C PRO A 182 27.94 72.49 -12.22
N SER A 183 27.62 73.37 -13.18
CA SER A 183 28.55 74.23 -13.92
C SER A 183 27.75 75.36 -14.58
N ASP A 184 28.41 76.47 -14.87
CA ASP A 184 27.94 77.59 -15.69
C ASP A 184 28.30 77.44 -17.19
N ASP A 185 29.19 76.49 -17.53
CA ASP A 185 29.57 76.17 -18.90
C ASP A 185 28.60 75.15 -19.55
N PRO A 186 27.88 75.53 -20.62
CA PRO A 186 26.99 74.64 -21.34
C PRO A 186 27.67 73.38 -21.89
N GLU A 187 28.93 73.45 -22.33
CA GLU A 187 29.65 72.27 -22.83
C GLU A 187 29.94 71.26 -21.72
N VAL A 188 30.24 71.74 -20.52
CA VAL A 188 30.42 70.89 -19.33
C VAL A 188 29.10 70.25 -18.93
N LEU A 189 27.96 70.93 -19.09
CA LEU A 189 26.65 70.36 -18.78
C LEU A 189 26.22 69.29 -19.80
N CYS A 190 26.49 69.50 -21.09
CA CYS A 190 26.23 68.50 -22.14
C CYS A 190 27.12 67.26 -21.97
N ASN A 191 28.38 67.45 -21.56
CA ASN A 191 29.38 66.38 -21.38
C ASN A 191 29.78 66.18 -19.91
N ILE A 192 28.81 66.24 -18.99
CA ILE A 192 29.03 66.15 -17.53
C ILE A 192 29.76 64.87 -17.10
N LYS A 193 29.76 63.87 -17.99
CA LYS A 193 30.44 62.58 -17.86
C LYS A 193 31.95 62.68 -18.01
N GLU A 194 32.40 63.37 -19.07
CA GLU A 194 33.80 63.43 -19.50
C GLU A 194 34.52 64.61 -18.85
N LYS A 195 33.79 65.67 -18.50
CA LYS A 195 34.31 66.88 -17.84
C LYS A 195 34.01 66.89 -16.33
N SER A 196 34.11 65.75 -15.64
CA SER A 196 33.81 65.64 -14.19
C SER A 196 34.70 66.54 -13.32
N ASP A 197 35.93 66.79 -13.76
CA ASP A 197 36.93 67.59 -13.04
C ASP A 197 36.67 69.10 -13.17
N SER A 198 35.82 69.49 -14.12
CA SER A 198 35.41 70.88 -14.36
C SER A 198 34.11 71.25 -13.62
N LEU A 199 33.57 70.34 -12.80
CA LEU A 199 32.35 70.59 -12.04
C LEU A 199 32.60 71.44 -10.81
N ASN A 200 31.59 72.23 -10.45
CA ASN A 200 31.64 73.09 -9.28
C ASN A 200 31.94 72.27 -8.00
N SER A 201 33.03 72.61 -7.31
CA SER A 201 33.45 71.89 -6.09
C SER A 201 32.39 71.92 -4.98
N ARG A 202 31.56 72.98 -4.92
CA ARG A 202 30.42 73.08 -3.99
C ARG A 202 29.30 72.09 -4.37
N PHE A 203 29.07 71.89 -5.66
CA PHE A 203 28.14 70.88 -6.17
C PHE A 203 28.62 69.48 -5.81
N LEU A 204 29.89 69.14 -6.08
CA LEU A 204 30.47 67.84 -5.75
C LEU A 204 30.40 67.54 -4.24
N LYS A 205 30.79 68.50 -3.39
CA LYS A 205 30.62 68.39 -1.93
C LYS A 205 29.15 68.23 -1.52
N GLY A 206 28.24 68.87 -2.24
CA GLY A 206 26.79 68.74 -2.06
C GLY A 206 26.30 67.33 -2.38
N VAL A 207 26.76 66.74 -3.50
CA VAL A 207 26.43 65.36 -3.89
C VAL A 207 26.92 64.36 -2.85
N GLU A 208 28.13 64.52 -2.30
CA GLU A 208 28.62 63.63 -1.23
C GLU A 208 27.83 63.77 0.08
N LYS A 209 27.38 64.99 0.41
CA LYS A 209 26.46 65.20 1.55
C LYS A 209 25.10 64.54 1.29
N PHE A 210 24.56 64.68 0.09
CA PHE A 210 23.30 64.05 -0.30
C PHE A 210 23.40 62.53 -0.26
N LYS A 211 24.51 61.97 -0.74
CA LYS A 211 24.81 60.54 -0.65
C LYS A 211 24.78 60.04 0.79
N ARG A 212 25.43 60.75 1.73
CA ARG A 212 25.35 60.39 3.16
C ARG A 212 23.93 60.43 3.70
N LEU A 213 23.14 61.45 3.35
CA LEU A 213 21.73 61.55 3.73
C LEU A 213 20.93 60.35 3.21
N LEU A 214 21.08 60.03 1.93
CA LEU A 214 20.37 58.92 1.29
C LEU A 214 20.75 57.58 1.92
N HIS A 215 22.05 57.33 2.14
CA HIS A 215 22.54 56.08 2.75
C HIS A 215 22.06 55.91 4.18
N ALA A 216 21.98 56.99 4.97
CA ALA A 216 21.43 56.96 6.32
C ALA A 216 19.92 56.64 6.38
N LYS A 217 19.22 56.74 5.25
CA LYS A 217 17.78 56.48 5.12
C LYS A 217 17.45 55.12 4.50
N LEU A 218 18.45 54.36 4.06
CA LEU A 218 18.24 53.05 3.46
C LEU A 218 17.73 52.06 4.51
N ARG A 219 16.50 51.59 4.33
CA ARG A 219 15.88 50.57 5.16
C ARG A 219 15.18 49.54 4.27
N PRO A 220 15.22 48.24 4.62
CA PRO A 220 14.43 47.25 3.90
C PRO A 220 12.94 47.60 3.97
N ASN A 221 12.23 47.41 2.85
CA ASN A 221 10.79 47.65 2.76
C ASN A 221 10.04 46.68 3.66
N ARG A 222 9.03 47.18 4.37
CA ARG A 222 8.17 46.38 5.24
C ARG A 222 7.06 45.70 4.45
N THR A 223 6.63 44.54 4.93
CA THR A 223 5.39 43.92 4.45
C THR A 223 4.19 44.71 4.96
N PRO A 224 3.02 44.65 4.28
CA PRO A 224 1.78 45.16 4.84
C PRO A 224 1.52 44.58 6.24
N GLY A 225 1.21 45.46 7.21
CA GLY A 225 1.04 45.09 8.61
C GLY A 225 2.33 45.00 9.44
N ASP A 226 3.48 45.39 8.89
CA ASP A 226 4.79 45.52 9.59
C ASP A 226 5.27 44.24 10.31
N GLN A 227 4.93 43.06 9.78
CA GLN A 227 5.27 41.76 10.38
C GLN A 227 6.56 41.14 9.81
N GLY A 228 7.16 41.75 8.80
CA GLY A 228 8.35 41.23 8.13
C GLY A 228 8.94 42.21 7.12
N PHE A 229 9.78 41.69 6.23
CA PHE A 229 10.39 42.45 5.15
C PHE A 229 9.96 41.92 3.78
N LEU A 230 9.77 42.84 2.84
CA LEU A 230 9.46 42.51 1.47
C LEU A 230 10.67 41.87 0.80
N THR A 231 10.46 40.74 0.12
CA THR A 231 11.49 40.06 -0.68
C THR A 231 11.41 40.48 -2.15
N GLY A 232 12.42 40.13 -2.95
CA GLY A 232 12.37 40.36 -4.39
C GLY A 232 11.28 39.54 -5.08
N GLU A 233 11.12 38.28 -4.69
CA GLU A 233 10.01 37.42 -5.14
C GLU A 233 8.65 38.07 -4.87
N ALA A 234 8.39 38.49 -3.63
CA ALA A 234 7.12 39.12 -3.28
C ALA A 234 6.89 40.42 -4.07
N LEU A 235 7.92 41.27 -4.19
CA LEU A 235 7.81 42.51 -4.94
C LEU A 235 7.58 42.28 -6.44
N ALA A 236 8.11 41.19 -7.02
CA ALA A 236 7.88 40.84 -8.41
C ALA A 236 6.40 40.48 -8.65
N ASP A 237 5.84 39.63 -7.81
CA ASP A 237 4.45 39.20 -7.93
C ASP A 237 3.48 40.38 -7.65
N MET A 238 3.82 41.24 -6.67
CA MET A 238 3.05 42.48 -6.45
C MET A 238 3.10 43.43 -7.65
N LEU A 239 4.23 43.53 -8.35
CA LEU A 239 4.35 44.35 -9.56
C LEU A 239 3.47 43.82 -10.70
N GLU A 240 3.35 42.50 -10.85
CA GLU A 240 2.42 41.89 -11.80
C GLU A 240 0.98 42.28 -11.50
N GLU A 241 0.55 42.19 -10.23
CA GLU A 241 -0.81 42.63 -9.84
C GLU A 241 -1.02 44.12 -10.08
N TYR A 242 -0.03 44.97 -9.77
CA TYR A 242 -0.14 46.41 -10.04
C TYR A 242 -0.28 46.71 -11.54
N VAL A 243 0.52 46.06 -12.38
CA VAL A 243 0.44 46.25 -13.84
C VAL A 243 -0.87 45.70 -14.39
N SER A 244 -1.35 44.56 -13.88
CA SER A 244 -2.66 44.01 -14.23
C SER A 244 -3.78 44.99 -13.88
N ALA A 245 -3.79 45.53 -12.66
CA ALA A 245 -4.76 46.53 -12.22
C ALA A 245 -4.68 47.82 -13.05
N LEU A 246 -3.48 48.34 -13.35
CA LEU A 246 -3.31 49.56 -14.14
C LEU A 246 -3.79 49.43 -15.60
N ASN A 247 -3.79 48.21 -16.14
CA ASN A 247 -4.28 47.94 -17.49
C ASN A 247 -5.77 47.60 -17.54
N ALA A 248 -6.40 47.32 -16.40
CA ALA A 248 -7.82 47.01 -16.33
C ALA A 248 -8.66 48.30 -16.21
N PRO A 249 -9.80 48.40 -16.91
CA PRO A 249 -10.71 49.54 -16.77
C PRO A 249 -11.25 49.60 -15.33
N ASP A 250 -11.26 50.80 -14.74
CA ASP A 250 -11.80 51.11 -13.42
C ASP A 250 -11.14 50.40 -12.22
N ALA A 251 -10.03 49.68 -12.44
CA ALA A 251 -9.28 49.02 -11.38
C ALA A 251 -8.24 49.99 -10.79
N VAL A 252 -8.13 50.00 -9.46
CA VAL A 252 -7.14 50.78 -8.73
C VAL A 252 -6.12 49.83 -8.09
N PRO A 253 -4.82 49.99 -8.36
CA PRO A 253 -3.79 49.16 -7.73
C PRO A 253 -3.81 49.38 -6.21
N SER A 254 -3.81 48.28 -5.46
CA SER A 254 -3.84 48.31 -3.99
C SER A 254 -2.73 47.45 -3.41
N ILE A 255 -1.99 47.99 -2.45
CA ILE A 255 -0.90 47.30 -1.76
C ILE A 255 -1.40 46.05 -1.04
N GLY A 256 -2.52 46.18 -0.32
CA GLY A 256 -3.12 45.05 0.40
C GLY A 256 -3.52 43.92 -0.54
N ARG A 257 -4.24 44.26 -1.62
CA ARG A 257 -4.66 43.28 -2.63
C ARG A 257 -3.47 42.57 -3.28
N ALA A 258 -2.45 43.32 -3.70
CA ALA A 258 -1.24 42.74 -4.30
C ALA A 258 -0.50 41.80 -3.34
N TRP A 259 -0.47 42.14 -2.06
CA TRP A 259 0.10 41.28 -1.03
C TRP A 259 -0.73 40.02 -0.77
N ASP A 260 -2.06 40.14 -0.68
CA ASP A 260 -2.95 39.00 -0.50
C ASP A 260 -2.86 38.02 -1.68
N THR A 261 -2.82 38.53 -2.91
CA THR A 261 -2.60 37.73 -4.12
C THR A 261 -1.24 37.04 -4.11
N TYR A 262 -0.17 37.71 -3.68
CA TYR A 262 1.13 37.08 -3.50
C TYR A 262 1.08 35.94 -2.47
N ILE A 263 0.48 36.17 -1.30
CA ILE A 263 0.31 35.14 -0.26
C ILE A 263 -0.47 33.95 -0.83
N GLU A 264 -1.52 34.21 -1.58
CA GLU A 264 -2.35 33.16 -2.16
C GLU A 264 -1.58 32.31 -3.17
N ASN A 265 -0.88 32.95 -4.10
CA ASN A 265 -0.10 32.29 -5.14
C ASN A 265 1.07 31.50 -4.53
N LYS A 266 1.87 32.13 -3.67
CA LYS A 266 3.02 31.50 -3.01
C LYS A 266 2.55 30.36 -2.10
N GLY A 267 1.51 30.56 -1.30
CA GLY A 267 0.98 29.55 -0.40
C GLY A 267 0.43 28.31 -1.12
N THR A 268 -0.36 28.52 -2.18
CA THR A 268 -0.94 27.43 -2.99
C THR A 268 0.14 26.63 -3.72
N LYS A 269 1.16 27.31 -4.27
CA LYS A 269 2.29 26.66 -4.91
C LYS A 269 3.10 25.85 -3.90
N THR A 270 3.46 26.46 -2.78
CA THR A 270 4.35 25.84 -1.78
C THR A 270 3.68 24.64 -1.10
N VAL A 271 2.38 24.70 -0.79
CA VAL A 271 1.68 23.55 -0.20
C VAL A 271 1.60 22.38 -1.18
N LYS A 272 1.46 22.64 -2.48
CA LYS A 272 1.47 21.60 -3.50
C LYS A 272 2.85 20.93 -3.57
N GLU A 273 3.92 21.72 -3.53
CA GLU A 273 5.30 21.20 -3.51
C GLU A 273 5.59 20.42 -2.22
N ALA A 274 5.15 20.91 -1.05
CA ALA A 274 5.28 20.22 0.23
C ALA A 274 4.54 18.87 0.25
N LYS A 275 3.33 18.80 -0.34
CA LYS A 275 2.60 17.53 -0.51
C LYS A 275 3.36 16.52 -1.37
N ASN A 276 4.08 17.00 -2.39
CA ASN A 276 4.93 16.14 -3.21
C ASN A 276 6.15 15.65 -2.43
N VAL A 277 6.80 16.52 -1.65
CA VAL A 277 7.90 16.14 -0.74
C VAL A 277 7.44 15.05 0.23
N TYR A 278 6.30 15.24 0.88
CA TYR A 278 5.70 14.24 1.77
C TYR A 278 5.43 12.91 1.05
N THR A 279 4.79 12.95 -0.13
CA THR A 279 4.42 11.74 -0.88
C THR A 279 5.66 10.96 -1.31
N PHE A 280 6.70 11.67 -1.76
CA PHE A 280 7.97 11.07 -2.15
C PHE A 280 8.66 10.42 -0.94
N ALA A 281 8.76 11.14 0.19
CA ALA A 281 9.37 10.61 1.41
C ALA A 281 8.62 9.37 1.94
N MET A 282 7.29 9.37 1.95
CA MET A 282 6.49 8.20 2.32
C MET A 282 6.77 7.00 1.43
N SER A 283 6.86 7.22 0.11
CA SER A 283 7.11 6.14 -0.85
C SER A 283 8.52 5.59 -0.69
N ASP A 284 9.54 6.45 -0.57
CA ASP A 284 10.94 6.04 -0.33
C ASP A 284 11.10 5.21 0.96
N LEU A 285 10.35 5.56 2.01
CA LEU A 285 10.40 4.87 3.30
C LEU A 285 9.63 3.54 3.33
N LEU A 286 8.59 3.35 2.51
CA LEU A 286 7.65 2.22 2.61
C LEU A 286 7.56 1.33 1.38
N ASP A 287 7.98 1.78 0.20
CA ASP A 287 7.90 0.99 -1.03
C ASP A 287 8.66 -0.35 -0.88
N GLY A 288 7.97 -1.44 -1.21
CA GLY A 288 8.50 -2.80 -1.08
C GLY A 288 8.63 -3.33 0.35
N ARG A 289 8.17 -2.58 1.36
CA ARG A 289 8.22 -3.00 2.78
C ARG A 289 6.90 -3.59 3.30
N LEU A 290 5.83 -3.52 2.52
CA LEU A 290 4.54 -4.10 2.90
C LEU A 290 4.55 -5.63 2.68
N PRO A 291 3.98 -6.43 3.59
CA PRO A 291 3.33 -6.01 4.83
C PRO A 291 4.32 -5.73 5.97
N CYS A 292 4.02 -4.72 6.79
CA CYS A 292 4.84 -4.31 7.93
C CYS A 292 3.99 -3.99 9.17
N LEU A 293 4.67 -3.72 10.30
CA LEU A 293 4.03 -3.26 11.53
C LEU A 293 3.41 -1.88 11.31
N THR A 294 2.25 -1.64 11.94
CA THR A 294 1.57 -0.34 11.93
C THR A 294 2.50 0.79 12.39
N ASP A 295 3.29 0.56 13.45
CA ASP A 295 4.25 1.53 13.98
C ASP A 295 5.32 1.96 12.96
N THR A 296 5.65 1.10 11.99
CA THR A 296 6.58 1.43 10.90
C THR A 296 5.98 2.50 9.98
N ILE A 297 4.68 2.40 9.68
CA ILE A 297 3.96 3.37 8.85
C ILE A 297 3.80 4.69 9.60
N THR A 298 3.42 4.64 10.88
CA THR A 298 3.29 5.85 11.71
C THR A 298 4.62 6.60 11.83
N ARG A 299 5.74 5.88 12.05
CA ARG A 299 7.07 6.51 12.08
C ARG A 299 7.46 7.12 10.73
N ALA A 300 7.15 6.43 9.63
CA ALA A 300 7.41 6.97 8.29
C ALA A 300 6.57 8.23 8.03
N ASN A 301 5.32 8.26 8.49
CA ASN A 301 4.44 9.42 8.41
C ASN A 301 5.00 10.61 9.19
N GLU A 302 5.41 10.41 10.45
CA GLU A 302 6.03 11.46 11.28
C GLU A 302 7.29 12.04 10.62
N GLU A 303 8.15 11.18 10.08
CA GLU A 303 9.38 11.60 9.41
C GLU A 303 9.09 12.37 8.11
N ALA A 304 8.22 11.84 7.24
CA ALA A 304 7.84 12.48 6.00
C ALA A 304 7.14 13.82 6.23
N LEU A 305 6.27 13.91 7.24
CA LEU A 305 5.59 15.14 7.63
C LEU A 305 6.60 16.18 8.13
N SER A 306 7.55 15.78 8.99
CA SER A 306 8.62 16.68 9.44
C SER A 306 9.45 17.25 8.29
N GLN A 307 9.76 16.43 7.27
CA GLN A 307 10.49 16.90 6.08
C GLN A 307 9.66 17.91 5.27
N ALA A 308 8.37 17.61 5.05
CA ALA A 308 7.47 18.48 4.31
C ALA A 308 7.18 19.81 5.03
N GLU A 309 7.03 19.78 6.35
CA GLU A 309 6.86 20.97 7.19
C GLU A 309 8.10 21.87 7.14
N LYS A 310 9.30 21.30 7.30
CA LYS A 310 10.56 22.07 7.20
C LYS A 310 10.70 22.76 5.84
N PHE A 311 10.36 22.04 4.76
CA PHE A 311 10.33 22.62 3.42
C PHE A 311 9.32 23.77 3.32
N PHE A 312 8.09 23.55 3.80
CA PHE A 312 7.03 24.55 3.76
C PHE A 312 7.38 25.80 4.57
N GLU A 313 7.93 25.64 5.78
CA GLU A 313 8.35 26.76 6.63
C GLU A 313 9.47 27.58 6.00
N MET A 314 10.47 26.93 5.42
CA MET A 314 11.58 27.60 4.73
C MET A 314 11.10 28.41 3.52
N GLU A 315 10.22 27.85 2.70
CA GLU A 315 9.71 28.54 1.51
C GLU A 315 8.68 29.64 1.82
N THR A 316 8.10 29.66 3.02
CA THR A 316 7.08 30.64 3.43
C THR A 316 7.54 31.56 4.57
N ASP A 317 8.84 31.66 4.84
CA ASP A 317 9.39 32.48 5.94
C ASP A 317 8.96 33.96 5.87
N GLY A 318 8.83 34.52 4.68
CA GLY A 318 8.39 35.90 4.45
C GLY A 318 6.88 36.15 4.61
N ILE A 319 6.08 35.11 4.89
CA ILE A 319 4.62 35.20 5.05
C ILE A 319 4.27 35.01 6.53
N PRO A 320 3.43 35.89 7.12
CA PRO A 320 3.01 35.73 8.51
C PRO A 320 2.34 34.38 8.80
N LYS A 321 2.61 33.82 9.99
CA LYS A 321 2.05 32.54 10.43
C LYS A 321 0.52 32.48 10.31
N LYS A 322 -0.15 33.58 10.66
CA LYS A 322 -1.61 33.74 10.59
C LYS A 322 -2.20 33.69 9.19
N ASP A 323 -1.39 33.89 8.14
CA ASP A 323 -1.86 33.92 6.75
C ASP A 323 -1.53 32.60 6.04
N ARG A 324 -0.49 31.89 6.51
CA ARG A 324 -0.10 30.57 5.99
C ARG A 324 -0.76 29.37 6.66
N TRP A 325 -1.44 29.55 7.81
CA TRP A 325 -2.08 28.46 8.56
C TRP A 325 -3.01 27.59 7.72
N LYS A 326 -3.82 28.20 6.82
CA LYS A 326 -4.77 27.48 5.97
C LYS A 326 -4.07 26.48 5.04
N TYR A 327 -2.85 26.79 4.62
CA TYR A 327 -2.04 25.91 3.79
C TYR A 327 -1.36 24.81 4.61
N ALA A 328 -0.93 25.12 5.84
CA ALA A 328 -0.43 24.11 6.78
C ALA A 328 -1.51 23.06 7.08
N VAL A 329 -2.75 23.49 7.35
CA VAL A 329 -3.90 22.58 7.53
C VAL A 329 -4.11 21.70 6.29
N GLN A 330 -4.04 22.27 5.08
CA GLN A 330 -4.16 21.49 3.86
C GLN A 330 -3.04 20.46 3.66
N LEU A 331 -1.83 20.72 4.16
CA LEU A 331 -0.72 19.76 4.16
C LEU A 331 -1.02 18.60 5.12
N HIS A 332 -1.39 18.90 6.36
CA HIS A 332 -1.74 17.87 7.36
C HIS A 332 -2.90 16.99 6.90
N MET A 333 -3.99 17.59 6.40
CA MET A 333 -5.13 16.80 5.89
C MET A 333 -4.73 15.87 4.74
N ALA A 334 -3.79 16.28 3.89
CA ALA A 334 -3.30 15.43 2.81
C ALA A 334 -2.38 14.31 3.33
N ALA A 335 -1.57 14.60 4.36
CA ALA A 335 -0.74 13.59 5.03
C ALA A 335 -1.61 12.54 5.73
N ASP A 336 -2.61 12.96 6.51
CA ASP A 336 -3.54 12.06 7.21
C ASP A 336 -4.26 11.12 6.23
N GLN A 337 -4.75 11.67 5.11
CA GLN A 337 -5.39 10.87 4.07
C GLN A 337 -4.42 9.84 3.48
N LYS A 338 -3.18 10.25 3.22
CA LYS A 338 -2.19 9.37 2.59
C LYS A 338 -1.68 8.30 3.54
N GLU A 339 -1.52 8.62 4.84
CA GLU A 339 -1.25 7.64 5.88
C GLU A 339 -2.37 6.60 5.94
N CYS A 340 -3.64 7.04 5.90
CA CYS A 340 -4.78 6.12 5.84
C CYS A 340 -4.72 5.18 4.62
N ASP A 341 -4.37 5.70 3.44
CA ASP A 341 -4.20 4.88 2.23
C ASP A 341 -3.11 3.80 2.42
N TRP A 342 -1.98 4.16 3.01
CA TRP A 342 -0.89 3.23 3.34
C TRP A 342 -1.30 2.18 4.37
N LEU A 343 -2.03 2.59 5.40
CA LEU A 343 -2.56 1.66 6.40
C LEU A 343 -3.54 0.66 5.78
N ILE A 344 -4.44 1.12 4.90
CA ILE A 344 -5.38 0.24 4.18
C ILE A 344 -4.62 -0.73 3.26
N ALA A 345 -3.63 -0.24 2.50
CA ALA A 345 -2.80 -1.09 1.65
C ALA A 345 -2.04 -2.15 2.48
N ASN A 346 -1.49 -1.76 3.62
CA ASN A 346 -0.76 -2.65 4.52
C ASN A 346 -1.67 -3.72 5.14
N LYS A 347 -2.91 -3.38 5.50
CA LYS A 347 -3.91 -4.35 5.97
C LYS A 347 -4.18 -5.42 4.92
N ARG A 348 -4.47 -5.01 3.67
CA ARG A 348 -4.69 -5.94 2.55
C ARG A 348 -3.48 -6.83 2.29
N ALA A 349 -2.28 -6.23 2.21
CA ALA A 349 -1.05 -6.98 2.03
C ALA A 349 -0.78 -7.97 3.18
N THR A 350 -1.17 -7.63 4.42
CA THR A 350 -1.05 -8.53 5.57
C THR A 350 -1.99 -9.73 5.42
N GLU A 351 -3.26 -9.50 5.07
CA GLU A 351 -4.25 -10.56 4.86
C GLU A 351 -3.79 -11.53 3.75
N ASP A 352 -3.34 -10.98 2.61
CA ASP A 352 -2.86 -11.76 1.47
C ASP A 352 -1.62 -12.59 1.85
N ALA A 353 -0.62 -11.97 2.49
CA ALA A 353 0.59 -12.66 2.92
C ALA A 353 0.32 -13.76 3.95
N CYS A 354 -0.60 -13.52 4.89
CA CYS A 354 -1.03 -14.53 5.87
C CYS A 354 -1.70 -15.72 5.17
N ALA A 355 -2.62 -15.45 4.24
CA ALA A 355 -3.31 -16.48 3.47
C ALA A 355 -2.35 -17.32 2.62
N GLU A 356 -1.42 -16.67 1.92
CA GLU A 356 -0.41 -17.35 1.10
C GLU A 356 0.53 -18.21 1.95
N LEU A 357 1.07 -17.66 3.05
CA LEU A 357 1.94 -18.37 3.97
C LEU A 357 1.23 -19.61 4.55
N TYR A 358 -0.01 -19.45 4.99
CA TYR A 358 -0.81 -20.51 5.57
C TYR A 358 -1.05 -21.65 4.56
N GLN A 359 -1.48 -21.33 3.34
CA GLN A 359 -1.71 -22.34 2.30
C GLN A 359 -0.42 -23.07 1.93
N ARG A 360 0.69 -22.34 1.77
CA ARG A 360 1.99 -22.94 1.47
C ARG A 360 2.45 -23.92 2.56
N LEU A 361 2.34 -23.54 3.83
CA LEU A 361 2.70 -24.41 4.96
C LEU A 361 1.77 -25.63 5.05
N ARG A 362 0.47 -25.43 4.84
CA ARG A 362 -0.53 -26.49 4.82
C ARG A 362 -0.21 -27.56 3.78
N THR A 363 0.09 -27.16 2.54
CA THR A 363 0.48 -28.10 1.48
C THR A 363 1.81 -28.78 1.79
N LYS A 364 2.78 -28.02 2.30
CA LYS A 364 4.12 -28.55 2.61
C LYS A 364 4.12 -29.57 3.75
N ILE A 365 3.34 -29.35 4.79
CA ILE A 365 3.39 -30.12 6.05
C ILE A 365 2.31 -31.21 6.07
N LEU A 366 1.05 -30.89 5.75
CA LEU A 366 -0.06 -31.85 5.91
C LEU A 366 -0.14 -32.87 4.76
N GLU A 367 0.18 -32.48 3.53
CA GLU A 367 -0.01 -33.36 2.37
C GLU A 367 0.90 -34.62 2.40
N PRO A 368 2.21 -34.51 2.73
CA PRO A 368 3.07 -35.69 2.86
C PRO A 368 2.55 -36.68 3.90
N VAL A 369 2.10 -36.16 5.05
CA VAL A 369 1.55 -36.95 6.16
C VAL A 369 0.27 -37.65 5.72
N ARG A 370 -0.66 -36.95 5.06
CA ARG A 370 -1.88 -37.54 4.51
C ARG A 370 -1.62 -38.63 3.47
N LEU A 371 -0.58 -38.49 2.65
CA LEU A 371 -0.20 -39.51 1.66
C LEU A 371 0.41 -40.76 2.31
N LEU A 372 1.18 -40.59 3.38
CA LEU A 372 1.77 -41.70 4.13
C LEU A 372 0.69 -42.60 4.74
N TRP A 373 -0.30 -42.04 5.44
CA TRP A 373 -1.31 -42.85 6.13
C TRP A 373 -2.34 -43.48 5.21
N ARG A 374 -2.53 -42.96 3.99
CA ARG A 374 -3.33 -43.65 2.97
C ARG A 374 -2.72 -44.98 2.52
N ARG A 375 -1.45 -45.25 2.86
CA ARG A 375 -0.71 -46.46 2.46
C ARG A 375 -0.37 -47.39 3.63
N VAL A 376 -0.75 -47.07 4.87
CA VAL A 376 -0.37 -47.88 6.02
C VAL A 376 -1.22 -49.14 6.10
N GLU A 377 -0.53 -50.29 6.12
CA GLU A 377 -1.13 -51.60 6.34
C GLU A 377 -1.37 -51.85 7.83
N ASP A 378 -2.58 -52.31 8.12
CA ASP A 378 -3.22 -52.93 9.28
C ASP A 378 -2.76 -52.72 10.75
N HIS A 379 -1.55 -52.26 11.10
CA HIS A 379 -1.05 -52.34 12.49
C HIS A 379 -0.39 -51.08 13.11
N GLU A 380 -0.39 -49.91 12.47
CA GLU A 380 0.26 -48.69 13.01
C GLU A 380 -0.66 -47.46 13.16
N PHE A 381 -1.96 -47.65 13.43
CA PHE A 381 -2.91 -46.54 13.57
C PHE A 381 -2.58 -45.56 14.70
N ALA A 382 -1.99 -46.02 15.81
CA ALA A 382 -1.59 -45.14 16.91
C ALA A 382 -0.45 -44.19 16.51
N TYR A 383 0.52 -44.70 15.76
CA TYR A 383 1.61 -43.90 15.20
C TYR A 383 1.08 -42.89 14.18
N ALA A 384 0.12 -43.32 13.33
CA ALA A 384 -0.54 -42.44 12.37
C ALA A 384 -1.23 -41.22 13.01
N ILE A 385 -1.97 -41.45 14.10
CA ILE A 385 -2.63 -40.38 14.86
C ILE A 385 -1.58 -39.40 15.40
N SER A 386 -0.53 -39.91 16.04
CA SER A 386 0.54 -39.07 16.60
C SER A 386 1.21 -38.21 15.53
N CYS A 387 1.52 -38.77 14.36
CA CYS A 387 2.15 -38.00 13.30
C CYS A 387 1.24 -36.92 12.71
N ILE A 388 -0.06 -37.18 12.60
CA ILE A 388 -1.02 -36.15 12.16
C ILE A 388 -1.11 -35.04 13.21
N GLU A 389 -1.29 -35.37 14.48
CA GLU A 389 -1.34 -34.38 15.56
C GLU A 389 -0.07 -33.50 15.56
N SER A 390 1.11 -34.10 15.46
CA SER A 390 2.37 -33.36 15.35
C SER A 390 2.46 -32.48 14.10
N ALA A 391 1.94 -32.93 12.96
CA ALA A 391 1.96 -32.15 11.72
C ALA A 391 1.05 -30.90 11.80
N TYR A 392 -0.11 -31.02 12.44
CA TYR A 392 -1.00 -29.89 12.69
C TYR A 392 -0.39 -28.88 13.66
N GLU A 393 0.28 -29.36 14.72
CA GLU A 393 0.98 -28.51 15.68
C GLU A 393 2.18 -27.79 15.03
N GLU A 394 3.01 -28.51 14.27
CA GLU A 394 4.16 -27.97 13.55
C GLU A 394 3.74 -26.86 12.56
N LEU A 395 2.61 -27.05 11.86
CA LEU A 395 2.07 -26.04 10.96
C LEU A 395 1.83 -24.70 11.67
N MET A 396 1.19 -24.71 12.83
CA MET A 396 0.88 -23.48 13.56
C MET A 396 2.12 -22.85 14.20
N ILE A 397 3.06 -23.66 14.67
CA ILE A 397 4.36 -23.16 15.16
C ILE A 397 5.10 -22.43 14.04
N GLU A 398 5.23 -23.06 12.86
CA GLU A 398 5.95 -22.47 11.74
C GLU A 398 5.20 -21.26 11.17
N PHE A 399 3.87 -21.27 11.19
CA PHE A 399 3.05 -20.12 10.81
C PHE A 399 3.28 -18.92 11.73
N ASN A 400 3.15 -19.10 13.05
CA ASN A 400 3.33 -18.03 14.04
C ASN A 400 4.75 -17.48 14.07
N LYS A 401 5.74 -18.27 13.68
CA LYS A 401 7.13 -17.84 13.60
C LYS A 401 7.42 -16.94 12.39
N ASN A 402 6.75 -17.17 11.26
CA ASN A 402 7.03 -16.50 9.98
C ASN A 402 5.97 -15.46 9.59
N ILE A 403 4.88 -15.35 10.34
CA ILE A 403 3.85 -14.34 10.11
C ILE A 403 4.42 -12.93 10.39
N HIS A 404 4.06 -11.97 9.53
CA HIS A 404 4.51 -10.59 9.59
C HIS A 404 3.45 -9.66 8.99
N GLY A 405 3.45 -8.39 9.41
CA GLY A 405 2.46 -7.40 9.00
C GLY A 405 1.74 -6.75 10.18
N CYS A 406 0.49 -6.36 9.96
CA CYS A 406 -0.35 -5.76 11.00
C CYS A 406 -0.61 -6.75 12.15
N ARG A 407 -0.19 -6.39 13.37
CA ARG A 407 -0.22 -7.28 14.54
C ARG A 407 -1.63 -7.84 14.81
N ASP A 408 -2.65 -6.98 14.82
CA ASP A 408 -4.01 -7.38 15.17
C ASP A 408 -4.57 -8.36 14.14
N ILE A 409 -4.37 -8.07 12.84
CA ILE A 409 -4.79 -8.97 11.74
C ILE A 409 -4.06 -10.31 11.82
N CYS A 410 -2.76 -10.28 12.08
CA CYS A 410 -1.96 -11.50 12.23
C CYS A 410 -2.47 -12.38 13.39
N GLN A 411 -2.78 -11.75 14.54
CA GLN A 411 -3.31 -12.45 15.72
C GLN A 411 -4.69 -13.04 15.46
N ASP A 412 -5.60 -12.24 14.89
CA ASP A 412 -6.95 -12.70 14.55
C ASP A 412 -6.90 -13.85 13.54
N PHE A 413 -6.07 -13.72 12.49
CA PHE A 413 -5.90 -14.77 11.48
C PHE A 413 -5.37 -16.06 12.11
N ALA A 414 -4.33 -15.98 12.95
CA ALA A 414 -3.77 -17.15 13.64
C ALA A 414 -4.82 -17.83 14.54
N TYR A 415 -5.58 -17.05 15.31
CA TYR A 415 -6.63 -17.54 16.20
C TYR A 415 -7.74 -18.28 15.44
N PHE A 416 -8.28 -17.67 14.38
CA PHE A 416 -9.35 -18.29 13.59
C PHE A 416 -8.87 -19.56 12.88
N ARG A 417 -7.66 -19.55 12.30
CA ARG A 417 -7.10 -20.73 11.63
C ARG A 417 -6.78 -21.86 12.60
N GLN A 418 -6.31 -21.56 13.80
CA GLN A 418 -6.09 -22.57 14.82
C GLN A 418 -7.39 -23.31 15.16
N GLN A 419 -8.50 -22.60 15.35
CA GLN A 419 -9.79 -23.24 15.62
C GLN A 419 -10.31 -24.11 14.47
N GLU A 420 -10.05 -23.72 13.22
CA GLU A 420 -10.43 -24.50 12.04
C GLU A 420 -9.56 -25.75 11.93
N LEU A 421 -8.25 -25.62 12.14
CA LEU A 421 -7.29 -26.73 12.13
C LEU A 421 -7.61 -27.74 13.22
N ASP A 422 -7.89 -27.32 14.45
CA ASP A 422 -8.25 -28.22 15.55
C ASP A 422 -9.50 -29.04 15.21
N ARG A 423 -10.49 -28.42 14.55
CA ARG A 423 -11.70 -29.09 14.08
C ARG A 423 -11.42 -30.07 12.95
N GLU A 424 -10.55 -29.70 12.02
CA GLU A 424 -10.13 -30.55 10.90
C GLU A 424 -9.32 -31.76 11.39
N MET A 425 -8.32 -31.53 12.24
CA MET A 425 -7.51 -32.56 12.89
C MET A 425 -8.38 -33.57 13.65
N LYS A 426 -9.32 -33.10 14.49
CA LYS A 426 -10.26 -33.99 15.20
C LYS A 426 -11.04 -34.89 14.25
N LYS A 427 -11.53 -34.34 13.13
CA LYS A 427 -12.25 -35.13 12.11
C LYS A 427 -11.35 -36.18 11.46
N GLU A 428 -10.11 -35.83 11.14
CA GLU A 428 -9.14 -36.77 10.56
C GLU A 428 -8.78 -37.88 11.54
N VAL A 429 -8.45 -37.53 12.78
CA VAL A 429 -8.15 -38.50 13.85
C VAL A 429 -9.34 -39.41 14.12
N ASP A 430 -10.57 -38.89 14.19
CA ASP A 430 -11.77 -39.71 14.37
C ASP A 430 -12.04 -40.64 13.17
N TRP A 431 -11.74 -40.18 11.96
CA TRP A 431 -11.84 -41.03 10.77
C TRP A 431 -10.84 -42.18 10.81
N ILE A 432 -9.61 -41.92 11.24
CA ILE A 432 -8.56 -42.95 11.40
C ILE A 432 -8.96 -43.96 12.48
N ARG A 433 -9.47 -43.50 13.62
CA ARG A 433 -9.99 -44.37 14.70
C ARG A 433 -11.11 -45.27 14.21
N LYS A 434 -12.05 -44.74 13.42
CA LYS A 434 -13.15 -45.52 12.83
C LYS A 434 -12.64 -46.57 11.85
N MET A 435 -11.62 -46.25 11.04
CA MET A 435 -10.99 -47.22 10.15
C MET A 435 -10.28 -48.33 10.93
N CYS A 436 -9.50 -47.99 11.96
CA CYS A 436 -8.85 -48.96 12.85
C CYS A 436 -9.88 -49.96 13.41
N PHE A 437 -10.96 -49.46 14.02
CA PHE A 437 -12.01 -50.30 14.57
C PHE A 437 -12.65 -51.23 13.53
N ARG A 438 -12.83 -50.74 12.29
CA ARG A 438 -13.39 -51.54 11.19
C ARG A 438 -12.41 -52.63 10.72
N ASN A 439 -11.12 -52.31 10.64
CA ASN A 439 -10.08 -53.29 10.31
C ASN A 439 -9.97 -54.34 11.41
N ASP A 440 -10.01 -53.95 12.68
CA ASP A 440 -10.03 -54.88 13.81
C ASP A 440 -11.23 -55.85 13.74
N GLN A 441 -12.42 -55.33 13.42
CA GLN A 441 -13.62 -56.17 13.19
C GLN A 441 -13.46 -57.13 12.01
N ILE A 442 -12.90 -56.66 10.89
CA ILE A 442 -12.64 -57.51 9.72
C ILE A 442 -11.64 -58.62 10.07
N MET A 443 -10.57 -58.30 10.79
CA MET A 443 -9.56 -59.26 11.22
C MET A 443 -10.11 -60.28 12.21
N ALA A 444 -10.90 -59.84 13.20
CA ALA A 444 -11.61 -60.73 14.12
C ALA A 444 -12.57 -61.67 13.39
N ASN A 445 -13.33 -61.16 12.42
CA ASN A 445 -14.25 -61.98 11.60
C ASN A 445 -13.50 -62.98 10.69
N LYS A 446 -12.36 -62.58 10.10
CA LYS A 446 -11.50 -63.48 9.31
C LYS A 446 -10.96 -64.61 10.19
N LEU A 447 -10.50 -64.29 11.40
CA LEU A 447 -10.00 -65.29 12.35
C LEU A 447 -11.11 -66.24 12.78
N ALA A 448 -12.28 -65.73 13.19
CA ALA A 448 -13.43 -66.53 13.56
C ALA A 448 -13.91 -67.43 12.41
N ARG A 449 -13.93 -66.93 11.16
CA ARG A 449 -14.24 -67.75 9.98
C ARG A 449 -13.26 -68.90 9.81
N LYS A 450 -11.96 -68.60 9.93
CA LYS A 450 -10.91 -69.63 9.84
C LYS A 450 -11.08 -70.70 10.92
N ASP A 451 -11.37 -70.30 12.16
CA ASP A 451 -11.64 -71.22 13.27
C ASP A 451 -12.87 -72.09 12.98
N THR A 452 -13.97 -71.50 12.48
CA THR A 452 -15.18 -72.27 12.10
C THR A 452 -14.95 -73.22 10.93
N GLU A 453 -14.14 -72.82 9.94
CA GLU A 453 -13.77 -73.68 8.81
C GLU A 453 -12.91 -74.86 9.26
N ASP A 454 -11.95 -74.62 10.17
CA ASP A 454 -11.11 -75.67 10.74
C ASP A 454 -11.93 -76.63 11.62
N GLU A 455 -12.88 -76.12 12.41
CA GLU A 455 -13.82 -76.93 13.20
C GLU A 455 -14.75 -77.77 12.31
N ALA A 456 -15.33 -77.18 11.26
CA ALA A 456 -16.16 -77.88 10.29
C ALA A 456 -15.36 -78.96 9.54
N ARG A 457 -14.09 -78.69 9.21
CA ARG A 457 -13.19 -79.68 8.60
C ARG A 457 -12.95 -80.85 9.54
N ARG A 458 -12.72 -80.61 10.85
CA ARG A 458 -12.59 -81.67 11.87
C ARG A 458 -13.86 -82.51 11.99
N LEU A 459 -15.03 -81.88 12.09
CA LEU A 459 -16.32 -82.57 12.18
C LEU A 459 -16.62 -83.38 10.91
N GLY A 460 -16.30 -82.85 9.73
CA GLY A 460 -16.44 -83.56 8.46
C GLY A 460 -15.57 -84.83 8.41
N MET A 461 -14.32 -84.74 8.87
CA MET A 461 -13.44 -85.93 8.97
C MET A 461 -13.98 -86.95 9.99
N MET A 462 -14.55 -86.50 11.11
CA MET A 462 -15.16 -87.38 12.10
C MET A 462 -16.43 -88.07 11.55
N LYS A 463 -17.29 -87.32 10.85
CA LYS A 463 -18.50 -87.88 10.24
C LYS A 463 -18.17 -88.93 9.18
N LEU A 464 -17.18 -88.68 8.32
CA LEU A 464 -16.72 -89.66 7.33
C LEU A 464 -16.26 -90.98 7.99
N ARG A 465 -15.57 -90.90 9.14
CA ARG A 465 -15.18 -92.10 9.91
C ARG A 465 -16.39 -92.86 10.45
N LEU A 466 -17.40 -92.14 10.96
CA LEU A 466 -18.64 -92.75 11.45
C LEU A 466 -19.47 -93.41 10.33
N ASP A 467 -19.59 -92.75 9.18
CA ASP A 467 -20.31 -93.30 8.02
C ASP A 467 -19.63 -94.60 7.53
N GLN A 468 -18.30 -94.61 7.43
CA GLN A 468 -17.53 -95.83 7.10
C GLN A 468 -17.78 -96.97 8.11
N GLU A 469 -17.83 -96.64 9.40
CA GLU A 469 -18.10 -97.63 10.46
C GLU A 469 -19.54 -98.16 10.39
N MET A 470 -20.50 -97.31 10.02
CA MET A 470 -21.90 -97.70 9.86
C MET A 470 -22.11 -98.59 8.63
N ASP A 471 -21.49 -98.26 7.49
CA ASP A 471 -21.52 -99.10 6.28
C ASP A 471 -20.94 -100.49 6.54
N LEU A 472 -19.83 -100.58 7.28
CA LEU A 472 -19.25 -101.85 7.75
C LEU A 472 -20.25 -102.66 8.58
N LYS A 473 -20.96 -102.03 9.52
CA LYS A 473 -21.98 -102.70 10.35
C LYS A 473 -23.20 -103.14 9.55
N VAL A 474 -23.64 -102.38 8.55
CA VAL A 474 -24.74 -102.76 7.64
C VAL A 474 -24.33 -103.98 6.82
N MET A 475 -23.14 -103.96 6.24
CA MET A 475 -22.60 -105.09 5.47
C MET A 475 -22.47 -106.37 6.33
N GLU A 476 -22.04 -106.24 7.58
CA GLU A 476 -22.03 -107.36 8.54
C GLU A 476 -23.44 -107.90 8.85
N ALA A 477 -24.44 -107.03 8.95
CA ALA A 477 -25.82 -107.43 9.20
C ALA A 477 -26.46 -108.13 7.98
N GLU A 478 -26.21 -107.62 6.78
CA GLU A 478 -26.66 -108.24 5.52
C GLU A 478 -26.06 -109.64 5.35
N MET A 479 -24.74 -109.81 5.57
CA MET A 479 -24.11 -111.14 5.54
C MET A 479 -24.74 -112.11 6.55
N ARG A 480 -25.08 -111.64 7.77
CA ARG A 480 -25.74 -112.48 8.77
C ARG A 480 -27.14 -112.93 8.35
N GLU A 481 -27.90 -112.07 7.70
CA GLU A 481 -29.26 -112.40 7.26
C GLU A 481 -29.28 -113.33 6.04
N GLU A 482 -28.36 -113.14 5.10
CA GLU A 482 -28.18 -114.05 3.96
C GLU A 482 -27.80 -115.46 4.43
N GLN A 483 -26.96 -115.55 5.45
CA GLN A 483 -26.58 -116.81 6.09
C GLN A 483 -27.73 -117.45 6.87
N ARG A 484 -28.69 -116.67 7.37
CA ARG A 484 -29.93 -117.16 8.02
C ARG A 484 -30.87 -117.81 7.01
N LEU A 485 -31.11 -117.14 5.88
CA LEU A 485 -31.98 -117.62 4.80
C LEU A 485 -31.46 -118.92 4.19
N LEU A 486 -30.15 -119.02 3.94
CA LEU A 486 -29.53 -120.24 3.43
C LEU A 486 -29.71 -121.43 4.39
N ASN A 487 -29.62 -121.19 5.70
CA ASN A 487 -29.84 -122.22 6.72
C ASN A 487 -31.32 -122.66 6.80
N GLU A 488 -32.28 -121.76 6.63
CA GLU A 488 -33.71 -122.09 6.57
C GLU A 488 -34.05 -122.93 5.33
N GLU A 489 -33.49 -122.59 4.17
CA GLU A 489 -33.72 -123.32 2.91
C GLU A 489 -33.15 -124.75 2.95
N LEU A 490 -31.97 -124.91 3.56
CA LEU A 490 -31.36 -126.23 3.80
C LEU A 490 -32.24 -127.10 4.72
N ALA A 491 -32.86 -126.50 5.75
CA ALA A 491 -33.75 -127.19 6.68
C ALA A 491 -35.09 -127.61 6.05
N GLU A 492 -35.58 -126.88 5.05
CA GLU A 492 -36.77 -127.26 4.27
C GLU A 492 -36.50 -128.45 3.34
N MET A 493 -35.36 -128.47 2.66
CA MET A 493 -34.97 -129.60 1.80
C MET A 493 -34.88 -130.91 2.57
N VAL A 494 -34.30 -130.89 3.78
CA VAL A 494 -34.19 -132.07 4.65
C VAL A 494 -35.56 -132.59 5.11
N ARG A 495 -36.56 -131.71 5.29
CA ARG A 495 -37.94 -132.13 5.63
C ARG A 495 -38.63 -132.86 4.48
N ARG A 496 -38.51 -132.36 3.24
CA ARG A 496 -39.12 -132.97 2.05
C ARG A 496 -38.59 -134.38 1.74
N GLU A 497 -37.32 -134.65 2.05
CA GLU A 497 -36.71 -135.99 1.91
C GLU A 497 -37.28 -137.00 2.92
N LYS A 498 -37.48 -136.59 4.18
CA LYS A 498 -38.01 -137.47 5.24
C LYS A 498 -39.45 -137.93 4.97
N GLU A 499 -40.28 -137.09 4.34
CA GLU A 499 -41.66 -137.43 4.00
C GLU A 499 -41.78 -138.47 2.88
N ARG A 500 -40.87 -138.46 1.88
CA ARG A 500 -40.82 -139.48 0.82
C ARG A 500 -40.43 -140.86 1.37
N GLY A 501 -39.48 -140.91 2.30
CA GLY A 501 -39.05 -142.16 2.93
C GLY A 501 -40.16 -142.85 3.77
N ALA A 502 -41.13 -142.10 4.28
CA ALA A 502 -42.23 -142.64 5.08
C ALA A 502 -43.32 -143.34 4.24
N GLN A 503 -43.49 -142.96 2.96
CA GLN A 503 -44.52 -143.53 2.07
C GLN A 503 -44.11 -144.89 1.50
N ASP A 504 -42.83 -145.08 1.16
CA ASP A 504 -42.32 -146.36 0.64
C ASP A 504 -42.37 -147.50 1.65
N ASN A 505 -42.19 -147.20 2.95
CA ASN A 505 -42.16 -148.20 4.00
C ASN A 505 -43.55 -148.84 4.26
N ASN A 506 -44.63 -148.08 4.08
CA ASN A 506 -46.00 -148.58 4.24
C ASN A 506 -46.44 -149.53 3.10
N TYR A 507 -45.89 -149.37 1.90
CA TYR A 507 -46.22 -150.21 0.74
C TYR A 507 -45.61 -151.63 0.86
N LEU A 508 -44.39 -151.74 1.40
CA LEU A 508 -43.69 -153.03 1.57
C LEU A 508 -44.32 -153.91 2.65
N ARG A 509 -44.85 -153.33 3.73
CA ARG A 509 -45.43 -154.05 4.87
C ARG A 509 -46.72 -154.83 4.51
N ARG A 510 -47.57 -154.27 3.65
CA ARG A 510 -48.84 -154.92 3.23
C ARG A 510 -48.62 -156.12 2.31
N ARG A 511 -47.53 -156.12 1.55
CA ARG A 511 -47.20 -157.18 0.58
C ARG A 511 -46.66 -158.45 1.25
N GLN A 512 -46.03 -158.32 2.42
CA GLN A 512 -45.45 -159.44 3.18
C GLN A 512 -46.53 -160.28 3.90
N ASP A 513 -47.62 -159.64 4.32
CA ASP A 513 -48.72 -160.25 5.09
C ASP A 513 -49.64 -161.16 4.21
N ILE A 514 -49.75 -160.84 2.91
CA ILE A 514 -50.55 -161.62 1.94
C ILE A 514 -49.84 -162.93 1.55
N LEU A 515 -48.51 -162.92 1.45
CA LEU A 515 -47.72 -164.08 1.06
C LEU A 515 -47.68 -165.17 2.15
N GLN A 516 -47.59 -164.78 3.43
CA GLN A 516 -47.56 -165.74 4.55
C GLN A 516 -48.87 -166.53 4.73
N ARG A 517 -50.02 -165.93 4.40
CA ARG A 517 -51.32 -166.61 4.52
C ARG A 517 -51.53 -167.69 3.44
N GLY A 518 -50.96 -167.50 2.25
CA GLY A 518 -51.02 -168.49 1.16
C GLY A 518 -50.15 -169.72 1.41
N GLU A 519 -48.98 -169.54 2.02
CA GLU A 519 -48.00 -170.61 2.23
C GLU A 519 -48.43 -171.61 3.33
N GLN A 520 -49.14 -171.13 4.37
CA GLN A 520 -49.63 -171.98 5.46
C GLN A 520 -50.81 -172.88 5.04
N ALA A 521 -51.65 -172.43 4.11
CA ALA A 521 -52.78 -173.22 3.60
C ALA A 521 -52.30 -174.40 2.74
N MET A 522 -51.30 -174.18 1.90
CA MET A 522 -50.73 -175.22 1.01
C MET A 522 -50.02 -176.34 1.80
N ARG A 523 -49.36 -176.01 2.92
CA ARG A 523 -48.75 -176.98 3.85
C ARG A 523 -49.75 -177.83 4.65
N ARG A 524 -51.03 -177.47 4.71
CA ARG A 524 -52.07 -178.30 5.33
C ARG A 524 -52.58 -179.37 4.37
N GLN A 525 -52.79 -179.03 3.10
CA GLN A 525 -53.26 -179.97 2.07
C GLN A 525 -52.22 -181.07 1.74
N LEU A 526 -50.93 -180.74 1.76
CA LEU A 526 -49.87 -181.74 1.52
C LEU A 526 -49.80 -182.80 2.62
N ARG A 527 -50.04 -182.43 3.89
CA ARG A 527 -49.98 -183.36 5.03
C ARG A 527 -51.16 -184.32 5.13
N GLU A 528 -52.32 -183.93 4.60
CA GLU A 528 -53.49 -184.84 4.52
C GLU A 528 -53.28 -185.91 3.44
N ARG A 529 -52.73 -185.54 2.27
CA ARG A 529 -52.40 -186.51 1.21
C ARG A 529 -51.28 -187.48 1.59
N GLU A 530 -50.30 -187.05 2.38
CA GLU A 530 -49.25 -187.94 2.87
C GLU A 530 -49.80 -189.02 3.82
N LYS A 531 -50.80 -188.70 4.66
CA LYS A 531 -51.47 -189.70 5.51
C LYS A 531 -52.25 -190.74 4.72
N GLU A 532 -52.94 -190.33 3.65
CA GLU A 532 -53.68 -191.25 2.78
C GLU A 532 -52.74 -192.23 2.03
N ILE A 533 -51.54 -191.77 1.67
CA ILE A 533 -50.53 -192.60 0.99
C ILE A 533 -49.84 -193.58 1.97
N GLU A 534 -49.61 -193.16 3.21
CA GLU A 534 -48.98 -193.99 4.25
C GLU A 534 -49.91 -195.14 4.69
N GLU A 535 -51.22 -194.90 4.78
CA GLU A 535 -52.20 -195.95 5.12
C GLU A 535 -52.38 -196.95 3.97
N ALA A 536 -52.29 -196.50 2.72
CA ALA A 536 -52.28 -197.38 1.55
C ALA A 536 -51.02 -198.27 1.49
N ARG A 537 -49.85 -197.75 1.94
CA ARG A 537 -48.60 -198.51 2.00
C ARG A 537 -48.60 -199.61 3.07
N LYS A 538 -49.25 -199.39 4.22
CA LYS A 538 -49.20 -200.34 5.35
C LYS A 538 -50.01 -201.62 5.22
N ARG A 539 -50.85 -201.81 4.19
CA ARG A 539 -51.60 -203.07 4.03
C ARG A 539 -51.37 -203.82 2.72
N LEU A 540 -50.52 -203.30 1.84
CA LEU A 540 -49.94 -204.05 0.73
C LEU A 540 -48.70 -204.89 1.13
N GLU A 541 -48.21 -204.78 2.37
CA GLU A 541 -46.99 -205.47 2.85
C GLU A 541 -47.21 -206.66 3.83
N LYS A 542 -48.43 -207.21 3.96
CA LYS A 542 -48.69 -208.52 4.62
C LYS A 542 -49.98 -209.21 4.09
N MET A 543 -50.07 -210.13 3.10
CA MET A 543 -49.12 -210.94 2.31
C MET A 543 -47.76 -211.20 2.91
#